data_AF-A0A820XHS5-F1
#
_entry.id   AF-A0A820XHS5-F1
#
_cell.length_a   1.000
_cell.length_b   1.000
_cell.length_c   1.000
_cell.angle_alpha   90.00
_cell.angle_beta   90.00
_cell.angle_gamma   90.00
#
_symmetry.space_group_name_H-M   'P 1'
#
loop_
_entity.id
_entity.type
_entity.pdbx_description
1 polymer ?
#
loop_
_entity_poly.entity_id
_entity_poly.type
_entity_poly.pdbx_seq_one_letter_code
_entity_poly.pdbx_strand_id
1 'polypeptide(L)'
;MLRSRILSTRKTLFQRTTVTQTKAAVTNENNIEQNDRISEDQSSSDSFNPPRRPLTQQFTHQVTNQVPPLEYIDLYKSDLALREFLTKENKGQIKDMGVELGTFHWFEQGQLANRYPPVLHQFDRYGQRIDEVRFHPAYHDLMKIGMRYG
;
A
#
# COMPACT_ATOMS: atom_id res chain seq x y z
N MET A 1 -5.08 49.66 -39.49
CA MET A 1 -4.36 48.47 -40.02
C MET A 1 -3.86 47.64 -38.83
N LEU A 2 -4.54 46.53 -38.52
CA LEU A 2 -4.14 45.57 -37.49
C LEU A 2 -3.01 44.68 -38.02
N ARG A 3 -1.95 44.47 -37.22
CA ARG A 3 -1.14 43.23 -37.31
C ARG A 3 -0.86 42.69 -35.92
N SER A 4 -1.40 41.49 -35.73
CA SER A 4 -1.33 40.56 -34.60
C SER A 4 -0.08 39.67 -34.68
N ARG A 5 0.26 39.03 -33.54
CA ARG A 5 0.80 37.67 -33.31
C ARG A 5 1.59 37.68 -31.99
N ILE A 6 1.00 37.31 -30.85
CA ILE A 6 0.74 35.97 -30.28
C ILE A 6 2.02 35.24 -29.85
N LEU A 7 2.05 34.98 -28.54
CA LEU A 7 3.10 34.38 -27.72
C LEU A 7 3.38 32.92 -28.09
N SER A 8 4.66 32.55 -28.01
CA SER A 8 5.16 31.17 -28.12
C SER A 8 5.08 30.48 -26.76
N THR A 9 4.25 29.44 -26.66
CA THR A 9 4.22 28.53 -25.50
C THR A 9 4.88 27.20 -25.88
N ARG A 10 6.02 26.89 -25.24
CA ARG A 10 6.71 25.58 -25.39
C ARG A 10 6.00 24.54 -24.53
N LYS A 11 5.27 23.63 -25.19
CA LYS A 11 4.62 22.45 -24.61
C LYS A 11 5.67 21.34 -24.46
N THR A 12 6.04 20.99 -23.23
CA THR A 12 6.91 19.85 -22.92
C THR A 12 6.13 18.55 -23.11
N LEU A 13 6.54 17.76 -24.11
CA LEU A 13 5.94 16.50 -24.51
C LEU A 13 6.58 15.36 -23.70
N PHE A 14 5.93 14.90 -22.63
CA PHE A 14 6.35 13.70 -21.91
C PHE A 14 5.88 12.48 -22.72
N GLN A 15 6.83 11.78 -23.36
CA GLN A 15 6.52 10.61 -24.17
C GLN A 15 6.15 9.41 -23.28
N ARG A 16 4.96 8.87 -23.49
CA ARG A 16 4.52 7.58 -22.95
C ARG A 16 5.20 6.47 -23.75
N THR A 17 6.06 5.69 -23.11
CA THR A 17 6.58 4.43 -23.64
C THR A 17 5.46 3.39 -23.63
N THR A 18 4.91 3.10 -24.81
CA THR A 18 4.05 1.94 -25.04
C THR A 18 4.94 0.72 -25.22
N VAL A 19 4.88 -0.24 -24.29
CA VAL A 19 5.46 -1.56 -24.52
C VAL A 19 4.41 -2.43 -25.21
N THR A 20 4.61 -2.65 -26.49
CA THR A 20 3.93 -3.63 -27.33
C THR A 20 4.31 -5.05 -26.87
N GLN A 21 3.35 -5.85 -26.42
CA GLN A 21 3.53 -7.31 -26.36
C GLN A 21 2.89 -7.94 -27.60
N THR A 22 3.76 -8.50 -28.44
CA THR A 22 3.44 -9.32 -29.61
C THR A 22 3.00 -10.71 -29.16
N LYS A 23 1.81 -11.09 -29.63
CA LYS A 23 1.25 -12.44 -29.58
C LYS A 23 2.07 -13.36 -30.49
N ALA A 24 2.73 -14.36 -29.93
CA ALA A 24 3.25 -15.50 -30.68
C ALA A 24 2.51 -16.76 -30.23
N ALA A 25 1.58 -17.22 -31.06
CA ALA A 25 1.04 -18.55 -31.00
C ALA A 25 1.98 -19.45 -31.80
N VAL A 26 2.61 -20.43 -31.14
CA VAL A 26 3.17 -21.62 -31.79
C VAL A 26 2.79 -22.81 -30.93
N THR A 27 1.95 -23.65 -31.52
CA THR A 27 1.58 -25.01 -31.14
C THR A 27 2.81 -25.87 -30.89
N ASN A 28 2.86 -26.57 -29.76
CA ASN A 28 3.62 -27.80 -29.61
C ASN A 28 2.79 -28.79 -28.79
N GLU A 29 2.05 -29.62 -29.52
CA GLU A 29 1.64 -30.94 -29.08
C GLU A 29 2.90 -31.82 -28.99
N ASN A 30 2.90 -32.79 -28.08
CA ASN A 30 3.96 -33.78 -27.76
C ASN A 30 4.81 -33.46 -26.51
N ASN A 31 4.26 -33.79 -25.34
CA ASN A 31 5.01 -34.40 -24.23
C ASN A 31 4.02 -34.99 -23.22
N ILE A 32 3.31 -36.03 -23.66
CA ILE A 32 2.63 -36.97 -22.78
C ILE A 32 3.54 -38.20 -22.74
N GLU A 33 4.45 -38.25 -21.76
CA GLU A 33 5.17 -39.45 -21.29
C GLU A 33 6.37 -39.01 -20.42
N GLN A 34 6.11 -38.47 -19.21
CA GLN A 34 7.11 -38.43 -18.13
C GLN A 34 6.57 -37.99 -16.75
N ASN A 35 5.29 -38.23 -16.45
CA ASN A 35 4.73 -37.95 -15.12
C ASN A 35 4.61 -39.23 -14.29
N ASP A 36 5.75 -39.78 -13.86
CA ASP A 36 5.80 -40.87 -12.88
C ASP A 36 7.06 -40.77 -12.01
N ARG A 37 7.29 -39.59 -11.39
CA ARG A 37 8.16 -39.42 -10.21
C ARG A 37 7.66 -38.27 -9.34
N ILE A 38 6.61 -38.54 -8.56
CA ILE A 38 6.34 -37.78 -7.33
C ILE A 38 7.32 -38.31 -6.29
N SER A 39 8.33 -37.50 -5.95
CA SER A 39 9.13 -37.68 -4.74
C SER A 39 9.62 -36.29 -4.32
N GLU A 40 8.81 -35.66 -3.48
CA GLU A 40 9.20 -34.80 -2.36
C GLU A 40 10.58 -34.14 -2.49
N ASP A 41 10.62 -32.96 -3.11
CA ASP A 41 11.73 -32.04 -2.92
C ASP A 41 11.36 -30.96 -1.91
N GLN A 42 12.24 -30.86 -0.92
CA GLN A 42 12.14 -30.13 0.33
C GLN A 42 11.77 -28.66 0.15
N SER A 43 10.89 -28.21 1.05
CA SER A 43 10.50 -26.83 1.31
C SER A 43 11.67 -25.84 1.29
N SER A 44 11.83 -25.12 0.18
CA SER A 44 12.69 -23.94 0.09
C SER A 44 11.86 -22.67 -0.06
N SER A 45 12.06 -21.79 0.93
CA SER A 45 11.71 -20.36 1.00
C SER A 45 10.25 -19.99 1.22
N ASP A 46 10.03 -19.25 2.32
CA ASP A 46 8.94 -18.28 2.49
C ASP A 46 8.83 -17.43 1.22
N SER A 47 8.06 -17.90 0.25
CA SER A 47 7.73 -17.11 -0.92
C SER A 47 6.72 -16.08 -0.45
N PHE A 48 7.22 -14.88 -0.11
CA PHE A 48 6.40 -13.69 0.02
C PHE A 48 5.49 -13.61 -1.22
N ASN A 49 4.23 -13.97 -1.05
CA ASN A 49 3.25 -13.94 -2.12
C ASN A 49 2.75 -12.50 -2.19
N PRO A 50 3.20 -11.67 -3.14
CA PRO A 50 2.75 -10.30 -3.19
C PRO A 50 1.23 -10.27 -3.36
N PRO A 51 0.54 -9.26 -2.80
CA PRO A 51 -0.91 -9.17 -2.93
C PRO A 51 -1.30 -9.23 -4.41
N ARG A 52 -2.27 -10.10 -4.74
CA ARG A 52 -2.76 -10.26 -6.11
C ARG A 52 -3.24 -8.91 -6.62
N ARG A 53 -2.69 -8.43 -7.74
CA ARG A 53 -3.20 -7.21 -8.40
C ARG A 53 -4.69 -7.40 -8.70
N PRO A 54 -5.54 -6.40 -8.41
CA PRO A 54 -6.98 -6.52 -8.64
C PRO A 54 -7.26 -6.70 -10.13
N LEU A 55 -8.16 -7.63 -10.46
CA LEU A 55 -8.57 -7.89 -11.83
C LEU A 55 -9.51 -6.77 -12.31
N THR A 56 -9.03 -5.94 -13.24
CA THR A 56 -9.84 -4.84 -13.80
C THR A 56 -10.79 -5.32 -14.90
N GLN A 57 -10.47 -6.42 -15.58
CA GLN A 57 -11.33 -7.06 -16.57
C GLN A 57 -12.06 -8.24 -15.92
N GLN A 58 -13.37 -8.16 -15.81
CA GLN A 58 -14.24 -9.25 -15.33
C GLN A 58 -14.92 -9.93 -16.52
N PHE A 59 -15.59 -11.06 -16.27
CA PHE A 59 -16.33 -11.78 -17.32
C PHE A 59 -17.48 -10.94 -17.92
N THR A 60 -18.15 -10.12 -17.10
CA THR A 60 -19.36 -9.37 -17.50
C THR A 60 -19.09 -7.92 -17.90
N HIS A 61 -18.04 -7.30 -17.36
CA HIS A 61 -17.75 -5.89 -17.61
C HIS A 61 -16.28 -5.56 -17.31
N GLN A 62 -15.87 -4.38 -17.75
CA GLN A 62 -14.61 -3.78 -17.37
C GLN A 62 -14.84 -2.76 -16.25
N VAL A 63 -14.06 -2.86 -15.17
CA VAL A 63 -14.10 -1.88 -14.09
C VAL A 63 -13.29 -0.66 -14.51
N THR A 64 -13.95 0.47 -14.76
CA THR A 64 -13.32 1.73 -15.17
C THR A 64 -13.63 2.84 -14.16
N ASN A 65 -12.97 3.99 -14.30
CA ASN A 65 -13.18 5.18 -13.46
C ASN A 65 -12.99 4.94 -11.95
N GLN A 66 -12.07 4.04 -11.57
CA GLN A 66 -11.70 3.85 -10.17
C GLN A 66 -10.58 4.82 -9.82
N VAL A 67 -10.75 5.53 -8.70
CA VAL A 67 -9.71 6.39 -8.15
C VAL A 67 -8.57 5.47 -7.67
N PRO A 68 -7.30 5.80 -7.98
CA PRO A 68 -6.18 5.05 -7.43
C PRO A 68 -6.19 5.09 -5.89
N PRO A 69 -5.71 4.04 -5.22
CA PRO A 69 -5.65 4.01 -3.77
C PRO A 69 -4.75 5.12 -3.24
N LEU A 70 -5.08 5.60 -2.04
CA LEU A 70 -4.36 6.67 -1.36
C LEU A 70 -3.08 6.10 -0.73
N GLU A 71 -2.01 5.99 -1.51
CA GLU A 71 -0.74 5.39 -1.08
C GLU A 71 0.43 6.37 -1.25
N TYR A 72 1.40 6.31 -0.34
CA TYR A 72 2.69 7.05 -0.41
C TYR A 72 2.54 8.58 -0.53
N ILE A 73 1.68 9.16 0.29
CA ILE A 73 1.47 10.61 0.31
C ILE A 73 2.23 11.24 1.46
N ASP A 74 3.04 12.25 1.14
CA ASP A 74 3.66 13.10 2.15
C ASP A 74 2.59 13.99 2.79
N LEU A 75 2.07 13.55 3.95
CA LEU A 75 0.98 14.20 4.69
C LEU A 75 1.33 15.64 5.07
N TYR A 76 2.61 15.91 5.31
CA TYR A 76 3.10 17.25 5.62
C TYR A 76 3.06 18.16 4.37
N LYS A 77 3.49 17.65 3.21
CA LYS A 77 3.45 18.46 1.97
C LYS A 77 2.05 18.71 1.46
N SER A 78 1.11 17.80 1.68
CA SER A 78 -0.27 17.93 1.20
C SER A 78 -1.06 19.03 1.90
N ASP A 79 -0.71 19.38 3.14
CA ASP A 79 -1.43 20.40 3.92
C ASP A 79 -0.68 21.75 3.90
N LEU A 80 -1.23 22.72 3.16
CA LEU A 80 -0.68 24.07 3.09
C LEU A 80 -0.79 24.81 4.43
N ALA A 81 -1.94 24.71 5.09
CA ALA A 81 -2.20 25.43 6.33
C ALA A 81 -1.22 24.98 7.42
N LEU A 82 -1.07 23.65 7.59
CA LEU A 82 -0.11 23.09 8.53
C LEU A 82 1.32 23.63 8.32
N ARG A 83 1.75 23.74 7.07
CA ARG A 83 3.10 24.22 6.71
C ARG A 83 3.33 25.69 7.03
N GLU A 84 2.30 26.51 6.90
CA GLU A 84 2.35 27.94 7.19
C GLU A 84 2.35 28.21 8.71
N PHE A 85 1.57 27.45 9.48
CA PHE A 85 1.49 27.60 10.93
C PHE A 85 2.70 27.07 11.70
N LEU A 86 3.44 26.10 11.14
CA LEU A 86 4.58 25.52 11.85
C LEU A 86 5.77 26.49 11.97
N THR A 87 6.41 26.50 13.14
CA THR A 87 7.67 27.20 13.39
C THR A 87 8.86 26.36 12.90
N LYS A 88 10.02 26.99 12.65
CA LYS A 88 11.21 26.28 12.12
C LYS A 88 11.65 25.09 12.99
N GLU A 89 11.45 25.19 14.30
CA GLU A 89 11.86 24.18 15.28
C GLU A 89 11.09 22.87 15.11
N ASN A 90 9.78 22.93 14.85
CA ASN A 90 8.93 21.74 14.73
C ASN A 90 8.82 21.20 13.30
N LYS A 91 9.31 21.95 12.30
CA LYS A 91 9.17 21.56 10.87
C LYS A 91 9.91 20.30 10.50
N GLY A 92 11.09 20.04 11.09
CA GLY A 92 11.91 18.87 10.74
C GLY A 92 11.21 17.56 11.10
N GLN A 93 10.89 17.40 12.38
CA GLN A 93 10.28 16.19 12.91
C GLN A 93 8.90 15.90 12.30
N ILE A 94 8.05 16.92 12.12
CA ILE A 94 6.71 16.74 11.55
C ILE A 94 6.77 16.38 10.06
N LYS A 95 7.77 16.89 9.33
CA LYS A 95 7.98 16.51 7.93
C LYS A 95 8.35 15.03 7.82
N ASP A 96 9.27 14.56 8.66
CA ASP A 96 9.70 13.16 8.63
C ASP A 96 8.54 12.23 9.04
N MET A 97 7.79 12.62 10.07
CA MET A 97 6.56 11.94 10.49
C MET A 97 5.51 11.88 9.37
N GLY A 98 5.30 12.98 8.64
CA GLY A 98 4.31 13.05 7.56
C GLY A 98 4.65 12.15 6.37
N VAL A 99 5.94 11.93 6.09
CA VAL A 99 6.39 10.98 5.07
C VAL A 99 6.20 9.55 5.53
N GLU A 100 6.58 9.23 6.77
CA GLU A 100 6.48 7.87 7.28
C GLU A 100 5.03 7.43 7.44
N LEU A 101 4.20 8.21 8.16
CA LEU A 101 2.78 7.90 8.39
C LEU A 101 1.94 7.91 7.12
N GLY A 102 2.42 8.57 6.07
CA GLY A 102 1.79 8.63 4.76
C GLY A 102 1.89 7.35 3.91
N THR A 103 2.61 6.34 4.40
CA THR A 103 2.74 5.04 3.72
C THR A 103 1.51 4.16 3.92
N PHE A 104 1.22 3.29 2.94
CA PHE A 104 0.10 2.35 3.02
C PHE A 104 0.12 1.49 4.29
N HIS A 105 1.31 1.10 4.74
CA HIS A 105 1.50 0.31 5.95
C HIS A 105 0.77 0.90 7.17
N TRP A 106 0.94 2.20 7.45
CA TRP A 106 0.32 2.82 8.63
C TRP A 106 -1.19 3.02 8.48
N PHE A 107 -1.69 3.23 7.26
CA PHE A 107 -3.13 3.19 6.99
C PHE A 107 -3.73 1.80 7.25
N GLU A 108 -3.02 0.73 6.89
CA GLU A 108 -3.43 -0.64 7.19
C GLU A 108 -3.40 -0.92 8.69
N GLN A 109 -2.33 -0.53 9.40
CA GLN A 109 -2.27 -0.69 10.86
C GLN A 109 -3.40 0.05 11.57
N GLY A 110 -3.73 1.27 11.13
CA GLY A 110 -4.88 2.03 11.64
C GLY A 110 -6.21 1.30 11.40
N GLN A 111 -6.39 0.71 10.22
CA GLN A 111 -7.59 -0.08 9.93
C GLN A 111 -7.66 -1.37 10.77
N LEU A 112 -6.55 -2.08 10.92
CA LEU A 112 -6.47 -3.31 11.73
C LEU A 112 -6.76 -3.02 13.21
N ALA A 113 -6.16 -1.97 13.76
CA ALA A 113 -6.39 -1.58 15.15
C ALA A 113 -7.85 -1.21 15.43
N ASN A 114 -8.53 -0.55 14.48
CA ASN A 114 -9.96 -0.23 14.61
C ASN A 114 -10.88 -1.43 14.36
N ARG A 115 -10.52 -2.31 13.41
CA ARG A 115 -11.30 -3.50 13.07
C ARG A 115 -11.30 -4.53 14.21
N TYR A 116 -10.19 -4.63 14.94
CA TYR A 116 -10.02 -5.56 16.05
C TYR A 116 -9.95 -4.78 17.37
N PRO A 117 -11.11 -4.44 17.96
CA PRO A 117 -11.16 -3.69 19.21
C PRO A 117 -10.56 -4.50 20.36
N PRO A 118 -10.07 -3.83 21.41
CA PRO A 118 -9.52 -4.50 22.59
C PRO A 118 -10.54 -5.37 23.30
N VAL A 119 -10.09 -6.54 23.75
CA VAL A 119 -10.94 -7.53 24.45
C VAL A 119 -10.47 -7.67 25.90
N LEU A 120 -11.41 -7.55 26.83
CA LEU A 120 -11.16 -7.76 28.25
C LEU A 120 -11.23 -9.26 28.59
N HIS A 121 -10.14 -9.77 29.15
CA HIS A 121 -10.00 -11.11 29.70
C HIS A 121 -9.94 -11.04 31.23
N GLN A 122 -11.11 -11.20 31.86
CA GLN A 122 -11.23 -11.17 33.33
C GLN A 122 -10.65 -12.42 34.00
N PHE A 123 -10.76 -13.58 33.34
CA PHE A 123 -10.33 -14.86 33.90
C PHE A 123 -9.44 -15.62 32.93
N ASP A 124 -8.56 -16.43 33.51
CA ASP A 124 -7.73 -17.39 32.79
C ASP A 124 -8.48 -18.70 32.50
N ARG A 125 -7.79 -19.64 31.85
CA ARG A 125 -8.36 -20.96 31.52
C ARG A 125 -8.67 -21.84 32.73
N TYR A 126 -8.12 -21.52 33.91
CA TYR A 126 -8.29 -22.23 35.17
C TYR A 126 -9.27 -21.52 36.12
N GLY A 127 -9.87 -20.41 35.70
CA GLY A 127 -10.81 -19.61 36.51
C GLY A 127 -10.13 -18.64 37.48
N GLN A 128 -8.81 -18.42 37.38
CA GLN A 128 -8.09 -17.40 38.15
C GLN A 128 -8.30 -16.03 37.51
N ARG A 129 -8.49 -14.99 38.33
CA ARG A 129 -8.73 -13.62 37.85
C ARG A 129 -7.44 -12.98 37.34
N ILE A 130 -7.46 -12.44 36.12
CA ILE A 130 -6.34 -11.75 35.46
C ILE A 130 -6.64 -10.27 35.20
N ASP A 131 -7.86 -9.93 34.78
CA ASP A 131 -8.26 -8.57 34.36
C ASP A 131 -7.34 -7.94 33.29
N GLU A 132 -6.90 -8.74 32.31
CA GLU A 132 -6.04 -8.28 31.21
C GLU A 132 -6.88 -7.76 30.04
N VAL A 133 -6.43 -6.70 29.38
CA VAL A 133 -6.98 -6.27 28.08
C VAL A 133 -6.01 -6.65 26.97
N ARG A 134 -6.48 -7.45 26.00
CA ARG A 134 -5.68 -7.85 24.84
C ARG A 134 -5.97 -6.98 23.64
N PHE A 135 -4.91 -6.51 23.00
CA PHE A 135 -4.96 -5.66 21.82
C PHE A 135 -4.43 -6.41 20.61
N HIS A 136 -4.84 -5.96 19.42
CA HIS A 136 -4.24 -6.40 18.17
C HIS A 136 -2.79 -5.88 18.05
N PRO A 137 -1.83 -6.63 17.48
CA PRO A 137 -0.43 -6.17 17.32
C PRO A 137 -0.28 -4.79 16.68
N ALA A 138 -1.13 -4.49 15.69
CA ALA A 138 -1.22 -3.18 15.03
C ALA A 138 -1.35 -2.00 16.00
N TYR A 139 -2.09 -2.18 17.10
CA TYR A 139 -2.23 -1.15 18.13
C TYR A 139 -0.89 -0.86 18.81
N HIS A 140 -0.13 -1.90 19.14
CA HIS A 140 1.18 -1.73 19.78
C HIS A 140 2.19 -1.06 18.85
N ASP A 141 2.14 -1.36 17.55
CA ASP A 141 3.01 -0.69 16.57
C ASP A 141 2.65 0.79 16.41
N LEU A 142 1.37 1.13 16.40
CA LEU A 142 0.89 2.52 16.43
C LEU A 142 1.33 3.26 17.71
N MET A 143 1.29 2.60 18.87
CA MET A 143 1.77 3.19 20.12
C MET A 143 3.29 3.43 20.10
N LYS A 144 4.07 2.49 19.54
CA LYS A 144 5.53 2.65 19.40
C LYS A 144 5.89 3.85 18.52
N ILE A 145 5.22 4.02 17.38
CA ILE A 145 5.48 5.17 16.50
C ILE A 145 5.04 6.48 17.16
N GLY A 146 3.91 6.50 17.86
CA GLY A 146 3.48 7.66 18.64
C GLY A 146 4.54 8.07 19.67
N MET A 147 4.97 7.13 20.52
CA MET A 147 6.02 7.38 21.52
C MET A 147 7.36 7.82 20.91
N ARG A 148 7.67 7.40 19.68
CA ARG A 148 8.90 7.82 18.99
C ARG A 148 8.85 9.28 18.55
N TYR A 149 7.68 9.78 18.16
CA TYR A 149 7.51 11.17 17.72
C TYR A 149 7.09 12.13 18.86
N GLY A 150 6.66 11.62 20.02
CA GLY A 150 6.38 12.40 21.23
C GLY A 150 4.91 12.76 21.37
#